data_AF-A0A2V7VWG7-F1
#
_entry.id   AF-A0A2V7VWG7-F1
#
_cell.length_a   1.000
_cell.length_b   1.000
_cell.length_c   1.000
_cell.angle_alpha   90.00
_cell.angle_beta   90.00
_cell.angle_gamma   90.00
#
_symmetry.space_group_name_H-M   'P 1'
#
loop_
_entity.id
_entity.type
_entity.pdbx_description
1 polymer ?
#
loop_
_entity_poly.entity_id
_entity_poly.type
_entity_poly.pdbx_seq_one_letter_code
_entity_poly.pdbx_strand_id
1 'polypeptide(L)'
;MAANAPVSILTPCDQSAVGWHTLIRGRVSNPKAIVHVIIHPLEVNEHWVQPKIDVKSDGTWEVLAYFGRDGSVDHGKPFELAAVVNPKTLLEEADQLPDWPDAEARSDIVRVRRD
;
A
#
# COMPACT_ATOMS: atom_id res chain seq x y z
N MET A 1 -15.59 -18.82 11.77
CA MET A 1 -15.83 -17.44 11.29
C MET A 1 -14.48 -16.75 11.22
N ALA A 2 -14.01 -16.35 10.04
CA ALA A 2 -12.74 -15.65 9.92
C ALA A 2 -12.86 -14.31 10.66
N ALA A 3 -11.89 -13.97 11.51
CA ALA A 3 -11.82 -12.65 12.10
C ALA A 3 -11.80 -11.62 10.97
N ASN A 4 -12.66 -10.61 11.03
CA ASN A 4 -12.67 -9.56 10.02
C ASN A 4 -11.37 -8.77 10.16
N ALA A 5 -10.47 -8.85 9.16
CA ALA A 5 -9.19 -8.16 9.20
C ALA A 5 -9.44 -6.65 9.35
N PRO A 6 -8.67 -5.94 10.21
CA PRO A 6 -8.87 -4.50 10.41
C PRO A 6 -8.74 -3.68 9.13
N VAL A 7 -7.91 -4.13 8.18
CA VAL A 7 -7.72 -3.55 6.86
C VAL A 7 -7.42 -4.64 5.83
N SER A 8 -7.87 -4.44 4.59
CA SER A 8 -7.56 -5.32 3.45
C SER A 8 -7.37 -4.53 2.16
N ILE A 9 -6.50 -5.04 1.29
CA ILE A 9 -6.37 -4.60 -0.10
C ILE A 9 -7.25 -5.52 -0.96
N LEU A 10 -8.11 -4.92 -1.79
CA LEU A 10 -9.01 -5.62 -2.70
C LEU A 10 -8.45 -5.69 -4.13
N THR A 11 -7.77 -4.64 -4.56
CA THR A 11 -7.06 -4.58 -5.84
C THR A 11 -5.80 -3.72 -5.69
N PRO A 12 -4.65 -4.08 -6.29
CA PRO A 12 -4.41 -5.29 -7.08
C PRO A 12 -4.42 -6.57 -6.24
N CYS A 13 -4.61 -7.72 -6.90
CA CYS A 13 -4.50 -9.04 -6.26
C CYS A 13 -3.03 -9.49 -6.24
N ASP A 14 -2.71 -10.49 -5.40
CA ASP A 14 -1.37 -11.08 -5.38
C ASP A 14 -0.97 -11.61 -6.78
N GLN A 15 0.30 -11.43 -7.14
CA GLN A 15 0.91 -11.71 -8.44
C GLN A 15 0.37 -10.92 -9.64
N SER A 16 -0.44 -9.88 -9.43
CA SER A 16 -0.94 -9.07 -10.54
C SER A 16 0.17 -8.24 -11.21
N ALA A 17 0.00 -7.98 -12.51
CA ALA A 17 0.75 -6.94 -13.20
C ALA A 17 0.15 -5.56 -12.87
N VAL A 18 1.00 -4.56 -12.69
CA VAL A 18 0.60 -3.19 -12.37
C VAL A 18 1.35 -2.21 -13.26
N GLY A 19 0.66 -1.14 -13.65
CA GLY A 19 1.28 0.00 -14.31
C GLY A 19 2.15 0.80 -13.36
N TRP A 20 2.96 1.72 -13.92
CA TRP A 20 3.75 2.66 -13.14
C TRP A 20 2.90 3.40 -12.09
N HIS A 21 1.69 3.83 -12.47
CA HIS A 21 0.68 4.34 -11.56
C HIS A 21 -0.53 3.40 -11.58
N THR A 22 -0.91 2.88 -10.42
CA THR A 22 -2.00 1.91 -10.30
C THR A 22 -2.93 2.32 -9.16
N LEU A 23 -4.24 2.26 -9.44
CA LEU A 23 -5.27 2.53 -8.45
C LEU A 23 -5.40 1.33 -7.51
N ILE A 24 -4.99 1.52 -6.26
CA ILE A 24 -5.15 0.54 -5.19
C ILE A 24 -6.48 0.81 -4.51
N ARG A 25 -7.24 -0.25 -4.23
CA ARG A 25 -8.50 -0.17 -3.50
C ARG A 25 -8.48 -1.12 -2.33
N GLY A 26 -9.13 -0.73 -1.24
CA GLY A 26 -9.25 -1.58 -0.08
C GLY A 26 -10.42 -1.21 0.83
N ARG A 27 -10.45 -1.87 1.98
CA ARG A 27 -11.45 -1.65 3.03
C ARG A 27 -10.77 -1.59 4.39
N VAL A 28 -11.31 -0.79 5.29
CA VAL A 28 -10.95 -0.75 6.71
C VAL A 28 -12.22 -0.93 7.55
N SER A 29 -12.09 -1.59 8.69
CA SER A 29 -13.24 -1.84 9.59
C SER A 29 -13.71 -0.57 10.31
N ASN A 30 -12.77 0.33 10.65
CA ASN A 30 -13.04 1.63 11.24
C ASN A 30 -12.90 2.75 10.19
N PRO A 31 -14.01 3.39 9.74
CA PRO A 31 -13.97 4.43 8.73
C PRO A 31 -13.31 5.74 9.19
N LYS A 32 -12.99 5.87 10.49
CA LYS A 32 -12.26 7.03 11.03
C LYS A 32 -10.76 6.80 11.16
N ALA A 33 -10.28 5.62 10.77
CA ALA A 33 -8.87 5.29 10.87
C ALA A 33 -8.05 5.99 9.79
N ILE A 34 -6.78 6.28 10.11
CA ILE A 34 -5.81 6.79 9.16
C ILE A 34 -5.20 5.59 8.44
N VAL A 35 -5.28 5.56 7.11
CA VAL A 35 -4.74 4.48 6.29
C VAL A 35 -3.65 5.02 5.38
N HIS A 36 -2.52 4.31 5.30
CA HIS A 36 -1.47 4.54 4.31
C HIS A 36 -1.20 3.27 3.53
N VAL A 37 -0.87 3.41 2.25
CA VAL A 37 -0.26 2.32 1.48
C VAL A 37 1.25 2.54 1.47
N ILE A 38 1.98 1.44 1.68
CA ILE A 38 3.43 1.40 1.64
C ILE A 38 3.83 0.44 0.52
N ILE A 39 4.75 0.86 -0.35
CA ILE A 39 5.31 0.04 -1.43
C ILE A 39 6.77 -0.28 -1.12
N HIS A 40 7.15 -1.54 -1.25
CA HIS A 40 8.51 -2.03 -1.07
C HIS A 40 8.98 -2.71 -2.38
N PRO A 41 9.88 -2.10 -3.15
CA PRO A 41 10.51 -2.76 -4.27
C PRO A 41 11.50 -3.82 -3.75
N LEU A 42 11.43 -5.06 -4.22
CA LEU A 42 12.27 -6.13 -3.65
C LEU A 42 13.76 -6.06 -4.05
N GLU A 43 14.13 -5.12 -4.93
CA GLU A 43 15.52 -4.91 -5.35
C GLU A 43 16.27 -3.88 -4.49
N VAL A 44 15.56 -3.10 -3.66
CA VAL A 44 16.14 -2.10 -2.77
C VAL A 44 15.56 -2.27 -1.37
N ASN A 45 16.33 -1.94 -0.34
CA ASN A 45 15.88 -2.08 1.05
C ASN A 45 15.24 -0.77 1.55
N GLU A 46 14.19 -0.33 0.86
CA GLU A 46 13.46 0.89 1.17
C GLU A 46 11.95 0.67 0.99
N HIS A 47 11.17 1.35 1.82
CA HIS A 47 9.71 1.33 1.81
C HIS A 47 9.19 2.74 1.53
N TRP A 48 8.35 2.87 0.51
CA TRP A 48 7.92 4.16 0.00
C TRP A 48 6.48 4.44 0.40
N VAL A 49 6.29 5.52 1.15
CA VAL A 49 4.98 5.99 1.56
C VAL A 49 4.26 6.59 0.35
N GLN A 50 3.08 6.05 0.05
CA GLN A 50 2.24 6.50 -1.05
C GLN A 50 1.40 7.73 -0.66
N PRO A 51 0.74 8.39 -1.63
CA PRO A 51 -0.10 9.55 -1.35
C PRO A 51 -1.16 9.28 -0.26
N LYS A 52 -1.63 10.37 0.36
CA LYS A 52 -2.64 10.30 1.43
C LYS A 52 -3.95 9.68 0.92
N ILE A 53 -4.63 8.98 1.83
CA ILE A 53 -5.84 8.22 1.54
C ILE A 53 -7.01 8.84 2.29
N ASP A 54 -8.07 9.16 1.56
CA ASP A 54 -9.37 9.51 2.14
C ASP A 54 -10.22 8.24 2.31
N VAL A 55 -10.45 7.85 3.56
CA VAL A 55 -11.35 6.74 3.88
C VAL A 55 -12.80 7.24 3.84
N LYS A 56 -13.63 6.57 3.03
CA LYS A 56 -15.06 6.88 2.89
C LYS A 56 -15.82 6.41 4.13
N SER A 57 -17.02 6.95 4.34
CA SER A 57 -17.87 6.64 5.49
C SER A 57 -18.28 5.17 5.59
N ASP A 58 -18.26 4.43 4.47
CA ASP A 58 -18.52 3.00 4.40
C ASP A 58 -17.28 2.13 4.64
N GLY A 59 -16.14 2.74 4.96
CA GLY A 59 -14.85 2.08 5.20
C GLY A 59 -14.08 1.72 3.93
N THR A 60 -14.58 2.07 2.74
CA THR A 60 -13.82 1.87 1.50
C THR A 60 -12.80 2.99 1.31
N TRP A 61 -11.71 2.67 0.62
CA TRP A 61 -10.67 3.64 0.30
C TRP A 61 -10.00 3.29 -1.02
N GLU A 62 -9.44 4.32 -1.67
CA GLU A 62 -8.66 4.15 -2.88
C GLU A 62 -7.52 5.18 -2.95
N VAL A 63 -6.42 4.80 -3.59
CA VAL A 63 -5.25 5.67 -3.77
C VAL A 63 -4.54 5.34 -5.08
N LEU A 64 -4.11 6.36 -5.81
CA LEU A 64 -3.23 6.18 -6.94
C LEU A 64 -1.79 6.07 -6.43
N ALA A 65 -1.19 4.88 -6.56
CA ALA A 65 0.13 4.59 -6.04
C ALA A 65 1.14 4.34 -7.16
N TYR A 66 2.41 4.54 -6.85
CA TYR A 66 3.53 4.51 -7.79
C TYR A 66 4.43 3.30 -7.55
N PHE A 67 4.56 2.46 -8.58
CA PHE A 67 5.40 1.27 -8.55
C PHE A 67 6.72 1.55 -9.28
N GLY A 68 7.72 2.06 -8.58
CA GLY A 68 9.05 2.34 -9.13
C GLY A 68 9.22 3.75 -9.70
N ARG A 69 10.40 4.01 -10.26
CA ARG A 69 10.77 5.30 -10.86
C ARG A 69 10.04 5.53 -12.17
N ASP A 70 9.90 6.77 -12.59
CA ASP A 70 9.35 7.10 -13.91
C ASP A 70 10.19 6.45 -15.05
N GLY A 71 9.54 6.17 -16.18
CA GLY A 71 10.14 5.53 -17.36
C GLY A 71 10.14 4.00 -17.30
N SER A 72 11.09 3.35 -17.98
CA SER A 72 11.10 1.89 -18.14
C SER A 72 12.07 1.15 -17.22
N VAL A 73 12.80 1.86 -16.36
CA VAL A 73 13.92 1.30 -15.58
C VAL A 73 13.48 0.18 -14.64
N ASP A 74 12.26 0.26 -14.12
CA ASP A 74 11.74 -0.71 -13.16
C ASP A 74 10.72 -1.68 -13.79
N HIS A 75 10.58 -1.71 -15.12
CA HIS A 75 9.70 -2.67 -15.80
C HIS A 75 10.12 -4.11 -15.51
N GLY A 76 9.13 -4.97 -15.29
CA GLY A 76 9.30 -6.36 -14.94
C GLY A 76 9.74 -6.60 -13.49
N LYS A 77 9.97 -5.57 -12.68
CA LYS A 77 10.47 -5.74 -11.31
C LYS A 77 9.35 -6.06 -10.32
N PRO A 78 9.64 -6.88 -9.29
CA PRO A 78 8.68 -7.23 -8.27
C PRO A 78 8.61 -6.18 -7.15
N PHE A 79 7.40 -5.96 -6.65
CA PHE A 79 7.10 -5.08 -5.53
C PHE A 79 6.20 -5.80 -4.53
N GLU A 80 6.36 -5.47 -3.26
CA GLU A 80 5.40 -5.75 -2.20
C GLU A 80 4.62 -4.46 -1.87
N LEU A 81 3.34 -4.59 -1.52
CA LEU A 81 2.56 -3.51 -0.96
C LEU A 81 1.73 -3.99 0.23
N ALA A 82 1.51 -3.10 1.18
CA ALA A 82 0.60 -3.32 2.29
C ALA A 82 -0.09 -2.01 2.69
N ALA A 83 -1.31 -2.12 3.22
CA ALA A 83 -1.99 -1.03 3.86
C ALA A 83 -1.73 -1.09 5.37
N VAL A 84 -1.38 0.04 5.97
CA VAL A 84 -1.15 0.20 7.42
C VAL A 84 -2.20 1.13 8.02
N VAL A 85 -2.62 0.83 9.25
CA VAL A 85 -3.68 1.56 9.97
C VAL A 85 -3.11 2.24 11.20
N ASN A 86 -3.37 3.55 11.33
CA ASN A 86 -2.94 4.37 12.46
C ASN A 86 -1.45 4.17 12.78
N PRO A 87 -0.53 4.56 11.86
CA PRO A 87 0.90 4.44 12.09
C PRO A 87 1.30 5.20 13.37
N LYS A 88 2.26 4.64 14.12
CA LYS A 88 2.74 5.25 15.39
C LYS A 88 3.54 6.53 15.17
N THR A 89 4.10 6.69 13.97
CA THR A 89 4.80 7.88 13.51
C THR A 89 4.00 8.58 12.42
N LEU A 90 4.18 9.90 12.31
CA LEU A 90 3.65 10.63 11.16
C LEU A 90 4.34 10.12 9.89
N LEU A 91 3.55 9.79 8.87
CA LEU A 91 4.02 9.39 7.55
C LEU A 91 3.58 10.46 6.54
N GLU A 92 4.52 10.94 5.73
CA GLU A 92 4.27 11.89 4.66
C GLU A 92 4.47 11.22 3.30
N GLU A 93 3.78 11.73 2.27
CA GLU A 93 3.94 11.24 0.91
C GLU A 93 5.40 11.35 0.47
N ALA A 94 5.88 10.33 -0.24
CA ALA A 94 7.26 10.20 -0.71
C ALA A 94 8.32 9.99 0.37
N ASP A 95 7.94 9.82 1.64
CA ASP A 95 8.85 9.33 2.67
C ASP A 95 9.41 7.96 2.26
N GLN A 96 10.71 7.78 2.53
CA GLN A 96 11.42 6.52 2.39
C GLN A 96 11.79 5.99 3.76
N LEU A 97 11.28 4.82 4.09
CA LEU A 97 11.47 4.16 5.38
C LEU A 97 12.45 2.99 5.22
N PRO A 98 13.24 2.67 6.26
CA PRO A 98 14.16 1.53 6.22
C PRO A 98 13.47 0.17 6.39
N ASP A 99 12.22 0.15 6.87
CA ASP A 99 11.40 -1.04 7.06
C ASP A 99 9.91 -0.64 7.04
N TRP A 100 9.00 -1.62 7.14
CA TRP A 100 7.58 -1.40 7.33
C TRP A 100 7.32 -0.57 8.60
N PRO A 101 6.46 0.45 8.53
CA PRO A 101 6.18 1.29 9.70
C PRO A 101 5.39 0.52 10.76
N ASP A 102 5.73 0.79 12.01
CA ASP A 102 4.94 0.39 13.17
C ASP A 102 3.54 1.02 13.11
N ALA A 103 2.51 0.19 13.23
CA ALA A 103 1.11 0.60 13.10
C ALA A 103 0.20 -0.24 14.01
N GLU A 104 -1.05 0.21 14.20
CA GLU A 104 -2.07 -0.54 14.96
C GLU A 104 -2.43 -1.85 14.26
N ALA A 105 -2.53 -1.82 12.92
CA ALA A 105 -2.78 -2.99 12.10
C ALA A 105 -2.14 -2.83 10.72
N ARG A 106 -1.97 -3.96 10.03
CA ARG A 106 -1.49 -4.04 8.65
C ARG A 106 -2.31 -5.09 7.89
N SER A 107 -2.51 -4.87 6.60
CA SER A 107 -3.08 -5.89 5.71
C SER A 107 -2.10 -7.04 5.51
N ASP A 108 -2.56 -8.09 4.83
CA ASP A 108 -1.64 -9.02 4.19
C ASP A 108 -0.76 -8.27 3.16
N ILE A 109 0.43 -8.82 2.93
CA ILE A 109 1.33 -8.31 1.89
C ILE A 109 0.83 -8.83 0.54
N VAL A 110 0.64 -7.91 -0.40
CA VAL A 110 0.34 -8.23 -1.79
C VAL A 110 1.62 -8.05 -2.59
N ARG A 111 1.99 -9.06 -3.38
CA ARG A 111 3.11 -8.99 -4.33
C ARG A 111 2.58 -8.68 -5.72
N VAL A 112 3.25 -7.79 -6.42
CA VAL A 112 2.90 -7.42 -7.80
C VAL A 112 4.16 -7.29 -8.64
N ARG A 113 3.99 -7.20 -9.96
CA ARG A 113 5.08 -6.94 -10.90
C ARG A 113 4.74 -5.72 -11.75
N ARG A 114 5.68 -4.80 -11.91
CA ARG A 114 5.52 -3.68 -12.85
C ARG A 114 5.54 -4.21 -14.29
N ASP A 115 4.56 -3.84 -15.11
CA ASP A 115 4.55 -4.13 -16.55
C ASP A 115 5.50 -3.23 -17.37
#